data_AF-A0A3R7V215-F1
#
_entry.id   AF-A0A3R7V215-F1
#
_cell.length_a   1.000
_cell.length_b   1.000
_cell.length_c   1.000
_cell.angle_alpha   90.00
_cell.angle_beta   90.00
_cell.angle_gamma   90.00
#
_symmetry.space_group_name_H-M   'P 1'
#
loop_
_entity.id
_entity.type
_entity.pdbx_description
1 polymer ?
#
loop_
_entity_poly.entity_id
_entity_poly.type
_entity_poly.pdbx_seq_one_letter_code
_entity_poly.pdbx_strand_id
1 'polypeptide(L)'
;MLITPFEKTEAFKRGIIDNKGKVLVKYRNVIKQSDKKHYTLLHRFTFNIKKILSKVGLGGKLGSFAVALALLIKEDKSYVKYKDAIESGVISYLKEENLYDNLLVEEGEIPELNIEQEPFMTCFGIDVYERGDELVSETEYAQTL
;
A
#
# COMPACT_ATOMS: atom_id res chain seq x y z
N MET A 1 14.61 5.09 -2.61
CA MET A 1 14.28 3.96 -1.71
C MET A 1 13.05 3.19 -2.14
N LEU A 2 11.93 3.84 -2.45
CA LEU A 2 10.68 3.14 -2.81
C LEU A 2 10.82 2.29 -4.10
N ILE A 3 11.35 2.90 -5.17
CA ILE A 3 11.63 2.20 -6.44
C ILE A 3 12.95 1.42 -6.42
N THR A 4 13.82 1.66 -5.44
CA THR A 4 15.14 1.01 -5.33
C THR A 4 14.95 -0.45 -4.93
N PRO A 5 15.43 -1.45 -5.70
CA PRO A 5 15.38 -2.86 -5.30
C PRO A 5 15.96 -3.09 -3.91
N PHE A 6 15.38 -3.99 -3.12
CA PHE A 6 15.82 -4.21 -1.73
C PHE A 6 17.30 -4.58 -1.67
N GLU A 7 17.77 -5.39 -2.63
CA GLU A 7 19.14 -5.87 -2.79
C GLU A 7 20.17 -4.74 -2.93
N LYS A 8 19.73 -3.59 -3.45
CA LYS A 8 20.58 -2.42 -3.66
C LYS A 8 20.63 -1.49 -2.44
N THR A 9 19.82 -1.74 -1.41
CA THR A 9 19.79 -0.91 -0.20
C THR A 9 20.91 -1.29 0.78
N GLU A 10 21.44 -0.30 1.51
CA GLU A 10 22.42 -0.56 2.57
C GLU A 10 21.85 -1.42 3.70
N ALA A 11 20.54 -1.35 3.94
CA ALA A 11 19.86 -2.20 4.92
C ALA A 11 19.95 -3.69 4.54
N PHE A 12 19.80 -4.02 3.25
CA PHE A 12 19.94 -5.39 2.76
C PHE A 12 21.39 -5.86 2.80
N LYS A 13 22.34 -5.04 2.30
CA LYS A 13 23.77 -5.39 2.31
C LYS A 13 24.31 -5.67 3.71
N ARG A 14 23.73 -5.02 4.74
CA ARG A 14 24.06 -5.20 6.15
C ARG A 14 23.27 -6.31 6.85
N GLY A 15 22.41 -7.04 6.12
CA GLY A 15 21.61 -8.13 6.67
C GLY A 15 20.50 -7.70 7.63
N ILE A 16 20.11 -6.41 7.61
CA ILE A 16 19.02 -5.89 8.45
C ILE A 16 17.66 -6.34 7.92
N ILE A 17 17.54 -6.44 6.59
CA ILE A 17 16.36 -6.94 5.88
C ILE A 17 16.74 -8.02 4.86
N ASP A 18 15.79 -8.88 4.49
CA ASP A 18 15.95 -9.84 3.39
C ASP A 18 15.61 -9.21 2.01
N ASN A 19 15.68 -10.03 0.95
CA ASN A 19 15.39 -9.60 -0.43
C ASN A 19 13.92 -9.24 -0.67
N LYS A 20 13.04 -9.56 0.28
CA LYS A 20 11.61 -9.21 0.27
C LYS A 20 11.31 -8.07 1.26
N GLY A 21 12.32 -7.45 1.86
CA GLY A 21 12.16 -6.37 2.84
C GLY A 21 11.68 -6.82 4.22
N LYS A 22 11.65 -8.13 4.51
CA LYS A 22 11.36 -8.66 5.84
C LYS A 22 12.48 -8.27 6.79
N VAL A 23 12.13 -7.84 8.00
CA VAL A 23 13.11 -7.42 9.00
C VAL A 23 13.73 -8.65 9.64
N LEU A 24 15.06 -8.76 9.56
CA LEU A 24 15.85 -9.84 10.16
C LEU A 24 16.43 -9.42 11.52
N VAL A 25 16.74 -8.13 11.68
CA VAL A 25 17.34 -7.57 12.90
C VAL A 25 16.40 -6.55 13.55
N LYS A 26 16.04 -6.77 14.82
CA LYS A 26 15.22 -5.81 15.59
C LYS A 26 15.95 -4.46 15.68
N TYR A 27 15.22 -3.35 15.49
CA TYR A 27 15.78 -1.98 15.49
C TYR A 27 16.70 -1.66 16.68
N ARG A 28 16.36 -2.15 17.89
CA ARG A 28 17.21 -2.00 19.10
C ARG A 28 18.63 -2.55 18.92
N ASN A 29 18.79 -3.61 18.13
CA ASN A 29 20.09 -4.23 17.86
C ASN A 29 20.80 -3.53 16.69
N VAL A 30 20.05 -2.98 15.73
CA VAL A 30 20.58 -2.12 14.66
C VAL A 30 21.23 -0.86 15.24
N ILE A 31 20.62 -0.26 16.27
CA ILE A 31 21.22 0.88 16.99
C ILE A 31 22.54 0.48 17.66
N LYS A 32 22.60 -0.69 18.31
CA LYS A 32 23.80 -1.19 18.99
C LYS A 32 24.96 -1.44 18.03
N GLN A 33 24.69 -1.71 16.76
CA GLN A 33 25.68 -1.91 15.71
C GLN A 33 26.07 -0.62 14.97
N SER A 34 25.61 0.55 15.44
CA SER A 34 25.84 1.86 14.81
C SER A 34 25.29 1.99 13.38
N ASP A 35 24.37 1.11 12.98
CA ASP A 35 23.79 1.05 11.63
C ASP A 35 22.51 1.89 11.47
N LYS A 36 22.20 2.72 12.47
CA LYS A 36 20.97 3.53 12.52
C LYS A 36 20.72 4.36 11.24
N LYS A 37 21.79 4.87 10.61
CA LYS A 37 21.70 5.68 9.38
C LYS A 37 21.18 4.90 8.16
N HIS A 38 21.32 3.58 8.16
CA HIS A 38 20.90 2.69 7.07
C HIS A 38 19.52 2.07 7.30
N TYR A 39 18.91 2.31 8.47
CA TYR A 39 17.61 1.76 8.82
C TYR A 39 16.85 2.73 9.75
N THR A 40 16.60 3.93 9.21
CA THR A 40 15.89 5.00 9.93
C THR A 40 14.38 4.76 9.99
N LEU A 41 13.63 5.66 10.64
CA LEU A 41 12.17 5.66 10.56
C LEU A 41 11.66 5.75 9.12
N LEU A 42 12.26 6.62 8.30
CA LEU A 42 11.90 6.76 6.88
C LEU A 42 12.14 5.47 6.10
N HIS A 43 13.27 4.79 6.33
CA HIS A 43 13.53 3.48 5.70
C HIS A 43 12.43 2.46 6.05
N ARG A 44 12.07 2.37 7.35
CA ARG A 44 11.03 1.44 7.82
C ARG A 44 9.67 1.73 7.17
N PHE A 45 9.30 3.01 7.10
CA PHE A 45 8.08 3.44 6.42
C PHE A 45 8.08 3.04 4.94
N THR A 46 9.11 3.45 4.19
CA THR A 46 9.22 3.15 2.75
C THR A 46 9.28 1.65 2.47
N PHE A 47 10.00 0.87 3.29
CA PHE A 47 10.09 -0.58 3.11
C PHE A 47 8.78 -1.30 3.46
N ASN A 48 8.00 -0.79 4.41
CA ASN A 48 6.66 -1.31 4.69
C ASN A 48 5.72 -1.05 3.51
N ILE A 49 5.68 0.17 2.96
CA ILE A 49 4.89 0.47 1.76
C ILE A 49 5.30 -0.45 0.61
N LYS A 50 6.61 -0.58 0.34
CA LYS A 50 7.13 -1.44 -0.72
C LYS A 50 6.73 -2.91 -0.54
N LYS A 51 6.74 -3.42 0.70
CA LYS A 51 6.30 -4.79 1.01
C LYS A 51 4.81 -4.99 0.77
N ILE A 52 3.98 -4.03 1.19
CA ILE A 52 2.53 -4.07 0.97
C ILE A 52 2.30 -4.17 -0.53
N LEU A 53 2.83 -3.23 -1.31
CA LEU A 53 2.73 -3.21 -2.78
C LEU A 53 3.21 -4.52 -3.44
N SER A 54 4.20 -5.21 -2.87
CA SER A 54 4.70 -6.50 -3.39
C SER A 54 3.86 -7.73 -3.00
N LYS A 55 3.11 -7.65 -1.89
CA LYS A 55 2.35 -8.78 -1.32
C LYS A 55 0.91 -8.80 -1.77
N VAL A 56 0.30 -7.62 -1.90
CA VAL A 56 -1.09 -7.48 -2.34
C VAL A 56 -1.29 -7.83 -3.81
N GLY A 57 -0.24 -8.30 -4.51
CA GLY A 57 -0.32 -8.93 -5.84
C GLY A 57 -1.41 -8.30 -6.68
N LEU A 58 -1.31 -6.97 -6.86
CA LEU A 58 -2.47 -6.10 -7.05
C LEU A 58 -3.43 -6.70 -8.08
N GLY A 59 -4.58 -7.22 -7.63
CA GLY A 59 -5.83 -6.79 -8.27
C GLY A 59 -5.76 -5.26 -8.24
N GLY A 60 -5.85 -4.62 -9.40
CA GLY A 60 -4.79 -3.76 -9.92
C GLY A 60 -4.34 -2.55 -9.07
N LYS A 61 -3.58 -1.67 -9.71
CA LYS A 61 -2.90 -0.58 -9.01
C LYS A 61 -3.86 0.39 -8.30
N LEU A 62 -5.10 0.56 -8.77
CA LEU A 62 -6.12 1.42 -8.19
C LEU A 62 -6.74 0.80 -6.93
N GLY A 63 -7.05 -0.51 -6.96
CA GLY A 63 -7.60 -1.21 -5.79
C GLY A 63 -6.66 -1.17 -4.59
N SER A 64 -5.35 -1.20 -4.83
CA SER A 64 -4.36 -1.09 -3.76
C SER A 64 -4.15 0.34 -3.26
N PHE A 65 -4.36 1.37 -4.08
CA PHE A 65 -4.48 2.75 -3.56
C PHE A 65 -5.72 2.90 -2.68
N ALA A 66 -6.83 2.28 -3.06
CA ALA A 66 -8.07 2.31 -2.29
C ALA A 66 -7.91 1.68 -0.90
N VAL A 67 -7.34 0.47 -0.83
CA VAL A 67 -7.04 -0.20 0.44
C VAL A 67 -6.07 0.62 1.30
N ALA A 68 -5.03 1.22 0.70
CA ALA A 68 -4.06 2.03 1.45
C ALA A 68 -4.71 3.28 2.07
N LEU A 69 -5.58 3.97 1.34
CA LEU A 69 -6.31 5.13 1.87
C LEU A 69 -7.32 4.71 2.95
N ALA A 70 -8.02 3.60 2.74
CA ALA A 70 -8.94 3.07 3.73
C ALA A 70 -8.23 2.67 5.04
N LEU A 71 -7.05 2.05 4.94
CA LEU A 71 -6.21 1.74 6.11
C LEU A 71 -5.75 3.00 6.84
N LEU A 72 -5.29 4.03 6.12
CA LEU A 72 -4.92 5.31 6.73
C LEU A 72 -6.07 5.90 7.55
N ILE A 73 -7.28 5.87 6.99
CA ILE A 73 -8.49 6.38 7.63
C ILE A 73 -8.95 5.49 8.80
N LYS A 74 -8.78 4.18 8.68
CA LYS A 74 -9.06 3.22 9.77
C LYS A 74 -8.12 3.44 10.96
N GLU A 75 -6.84 3.75 10.71
CA GLU A 75 -5.86 4.07 11.76
C GLU A 75 -6.15 5.41 12.44
N ASP A 76 -6.52 6.44 11.67
CA ASP A 76 -6.90 7.75 12.21
C ASP A 76 -8.09 8.36 11.45
N LYS A 77 -9.25 8.31 12.12
CA LYS A 77 -10.52 8.83 11.58
C LYS A 77 -10.50 10.34 11.32
N SER A 78 -9.52 11.09 11.84
CA SER A 78 -9.40 12.52 11.54
C SER A 78 -9.09 12.78 10.06
N TYR A 79 -8.58 11.78 9.34
CA TYR A 79 -8.31 11.87 7.90
C TYR A 79 -9.54 11.70 7.01
N VAL A 80 -10.69 11.24 7.54
CA VAL A 80 -11.94 11.10 6.76
C VAL A 80 -12.29 12.40 6.05
N LYS A 81 -12.17 13.55 6.74
CA LYS A 81 -12.49 14.87 6.19
C LYS A 81 -11.55 15.33 5.07
N TYR A 82 -10.41 14.66 4.89
CA TYR A 82 -9.42 14.95 3.85
C TYR A 82 -9.45 13.92 2.72
N LYS A 83 -10.27 12.87 2.81
CA LYS A 83 -10.35 11.78 1.84
C LYS A 83 -10.44 12.30 0.40
N ASP A 84 -11.42 13.14 0.11
CA ASP A 84 -11.65 13.65 -1.25
C ASP A 84 -10.49 14.51 -1.76
N ALA A 85 -9.86 15.30 -0.87
CA ALA A 85 -8.70 16.09 -1.21
C ALA A 85 -7.47 15.22 -1.52
N ILE A 86 -7.27 14.14 -0.75
CA ILE A 86 -6.21 13.16 -0.98
C ILE A 86 -6.44 12.43 -2.30
N GLU A 87 -7.67 11.95 -2.56
CA GLU A 87 -8.02 11.29 -3.80
C GLU A 87 -7.80 12.20 -5.01
N SER A 88 -8.31 13.43 -4.94
CA SER A 88 -8.13 14.44 -5.99
C SER A 88 -6.65 14.76 -6.22
N GLY A 89 -5.86 14.94 -5.16
CA GLY A 89 -4.43 15.21 -5.28
C GLY A 89 -3.67 14.06 -5.94
N VAL A 90 -3.95 12.82 -5.56
CA VAL A 90 -3.34 11.62 -6.18
C VAL A 90 -3.76 11.49 -7.64
N ILE A 91 -5.04 11.64 -7.96
CA ILE A 91 -5.54 11.58 -9.35
C ILE A 91 -4.92 12.69 -10.20
N SER A 92 -4.81 13.91 -9.67
CA SER A 92 -4.23 15.05 -10.39
C SER A 92 -2.77 14.78 -10.72
N TYR A 93 -1.99 14.32 -9.74
CA TYR A 93 -0.60 13.91 -9.96
C TYR A 93 -0.47 12.80 -11.01
N LEU A 94 -1.32 11.76 -10.95
CA LEU A 94 -1.30 10.67 -11.93
C LEU A 94 -1.62 11.15 -13.34
N LYS A 95 -2.51 12.14 -13.49
CA LYS A 95 -2.83 12.76 -14.78
C LYS A 95 -1.67 13.61 -15.30
N GLU A 96 -1.06 14.43 -14.45
CA GLU A 96 0.10 15.26 -14.79
C GLU A 96 1.28 14.39 -15.29
N GLU A 97 1.48 13.24 -14.68
CA GLU A 97 2.53 12.29 -15.07
C GLU A 97 2.15 11.35 -16.23
N ASN A 98 0.96 11.51 -16.82
CA ASN A 98 0.41 10.62 -17.87
C ASN A 98 0.38 9.13 -17.44
N LEU A 99 0.20 8.87 -16.15
CA LEU A 99 0.09 7.53 -15.57
C LEU A 99 -1.35 7.09 -15.38
N TYR A 100 -2.28 8.04 -15.34
CA TYR A 100 -3.69 7.78 -15.04
C TYR A 100 -4.38 6.85 -16.06
N ASP A 101 -4.19 7.07 -17.35
CA ASP A 101 -4.85 6.24 -18.37
C ASP A 101 -4.28 4.82 -18.38
N ASN A 102 -2.96 4.67 -18.21
CA ASN A 102 -2.32 3.37 -18.06
C ASN A 102 -2.83 2.63 -16.81
N LEU A 103 -3.07 3.36 -15.73
CA LEU A 103 -3.63 2.82 -14.49
C LEU A 103 -5.04 2.24 -14.72
N LEU A 104 -5.90 2.97 -15.43
CA LEU A 104 -7.27 2.54 -15.73
C LEU A 104 -7.28 1.33 -16.68
N VAL A 105 -6.43 1.32 -17.70
CA VAL A 105 -6.32 0.20 -18.64
C VAL A 105 -5.87 -1.07 -17.93
N GLU A 106 -4.95 -0.97 -16.98
CA GLU A 106 -4.49 -2.13 -16.19
C GLU A 106 -5.58 -2.69 -15.27
N GLU A 107 -6.46 -1.84 -14.74
CA GLU A 107 -7.58 -2.32 -13.92
C GLU A 107 -8.67 -3.00 -14.74
N GLY A 108 -8.86 -2.57 -15.99
CA GLY A 108 -9.92 -3.12 -16.84
C GLY A 108 -11.32 -2.80 -16.32
N GLU A 109 -12.30 -3.61 -16.72
CA GLU A 109 -13.67 -3.47 -16.23
C GLU A 109 -13.81 -4.08 -14.83
N ILE A 110 -14.38 -3.31 -13.92
CA ILE A 110 -14.76 -3.78 -12.59
C ILE A 110 -15.97 -4.72 -12.79
N PRO A 111 -15.86 -6.02 -12.45
CA PRO A 111 -17.00 -6.91 -12.56
C PRO A 111 -18.09 -6.46 -11.59
N GLU A 112 -19.35 -6.47 -12.03
CA GLU A 112 -20.49 -6.28 -11.13
C GLU A 112 -20.57 -7.47 -10.17
N LEU A 113 -20.08 -7.27 -8.95
CA LEU A 113 -20.02 -8.30 -7.92
C LEU A 113 -21.19 -8.08 -6.95
N ASN A 114 -22.11 -9.04 -6.87
CA ASN A 114 -23.19 -9.02 -5.87
C ASN A 114 -22.64 -9.47 -4.51
N ILE A 115 -21.92 -8.56 -3.84
CA ILE A 115 -21.43 -8.75 -2.47
C ILE A 115 -22.52 -8.25 -1.52
N GLU A 116 -23.09 -9.14 -0.71
CA GLU A 116 -24.15 -8.78 0.26
C GLU A 116 -23.63 -7.93 1.44
N GLN A 117 -22.33 -7.99 1.73
CA GLN A 117 -21.72 -7.21 2.80
C GLN A 117 -21.58 -5.74 2.38
N GLU A 118 -21.87 -4.80 3.28
CA GLU A 118 -21.57 -3.38 3.03
C GLU A 118 -20.06 -3.14 3.08
N PRO A 119 -19.50 -2.36 2.13
CA PRO A 119 -18.10 -2.00 2.15
C PRO A 119 -17.78 -1.14 3.39
N PHE A 120 -16.59 -1.31 3.93
CA PHE A 120 -16.06 -0.44 4.98
C PHE A 120 -15.99 1.01 4.49
N MET A 121 -15.50 1.21 3.26
CA MET A 121 -15.60 2.47 2.53
C MET A 121 -15.22 2.31 1.06
N THR A 122 -15.64 3.26 0.23
CA THR A 122 -15.21 3.38 -1.16
C THR A 122 -14.09 4.41 -1.27
N CYS A 123 -12.95 4.02 -1.84
CA CYS A 123 -11.80 4.91 -2.10
C CYS A 123 -11.44 4.85 -3.58
N PHE A 124 -11.24 6.00 -4.23
CA PHE A 124 -10.95 6.06 -5.68
C PHE A 124 -11.98 5.34 -6.57
N GLY A 125 -13.21 5.21 -6.10
CA GLY A 125 -14.27 4.45 -6.79
C GLY A 125 -14.20 2.93 -6.63
N ILE A 126 -13.28 2.41 -5.81
CA ILE A 126 -13.17 0.99 -5.49
C ILE A 126 -13.69 0.74 -4.07
N ASP A 127 -14.57 -0.24 -3.93
CA ASP A 127 -15.09 -0.66 -2.65
C ASP A 127 -14.04 -1.47 -1.86
N VAL A 128 -13.89 -1.14 -0.57
CA VAL A 128 -12.95 -1.79 0.35
C VAL A 128 -13.73 -2.47 1.47
N TYR A 129 -13.44 -3.74 1.71
CA TYR A 129 -14.14 -4.61 2.65
C TYR A 129 -13.26 -5.02 3.82
N GLU A 130 -13.88 -5.34 4.96
CA GLU A 130 -13.21 -5.93 6.11
C GLU A 130 -13.24 -7.46 6.03
N ARG A 131 -12.06 -8.08 5.96
CA ARG A 131 -11.87 -9.53 6.06
C ARG A 131 -11.13 -9.85 7.36
N GLY A 132 -11.88 -10.01 8.45
CA GLY A 132 -11.31 -10.13 9.78
C GLY A 132 -10.61 -8.82 10.19
N ASP A 133 -9.30 -8.89 10.41
CA ASP A 133 -8.48 -7.70 10.75
C ASP A 133 -7.91 -6.97 9.52
N GLU A 134 -8.07 -7.53 8.31
CA GLU A 134 -7.51 -6.97 7.07
C GLU A 134 -8.54 -6.16 6.29
N LEU A 135 -8.05 -5.14 5.56
CA LEU A 135 -8.82 -4.45 4.52
C LEU A 135 -8.39 -4.95 3.15
N VAL A 136 -9.36 -5.29 2.30
CA VAL A 136 -9.16 -5.83 0.95
C VAL A 136 -10.08 -5.13 -0.05
N SER A 137 -9.67 -5.04 -1.32
CA SER A 137 -10.52 -4.46 -2.38
C SER A 137 -11.67 -5.41 -2.75
N GLU A 138 -12.70 -4.87 -3.42
CA GLU A 138 -13.85 -5.63 -3.94
C GLU A 138 -13.44 -6.86 -4.76
N THR A 139 -12.43 -6.71 -5.63
CA THR A 139 -11.95 -7.80 -6.49
C THR A 139 -11.29 -8.90 -5.68
N GLU A 140 -10.54 -8.54 -4.63
CA GLU A 140 -9.88 -9.52 -3.75
C GLU A 140 -10.90 -10.18 -2.81
N TYR A 141 -11.88 -9.41 -2.32
CA TYR A 141 -12.95 -9.93 -1.48
C TYR A 141 -13.80 -10.97 -2.25
N ALA A 142 -14.17 -10.67 -3.49
CA ALA A 142 -14.97 -11.57 -4.33
C ALA A 142 -14.27 -12.88 -4.72
N GLN A 143 -12.94 -12.91 -4.80
CA GLN A 143 -12.18 -14.16 -5.03
C GLN A 143 -12.29 -15.15 -3.85
N THR A 144 -12.79 -14.69 -2.70
CA THR A 144 -12.91 -15.50 -1.48
C THR A 144 -14.33 -15.92 -1.13
N LEU A 145 -15.33 -15.48 -1.90
CA LEU A 145 -16.73 -15.94 -1.86
C LEU A 145 -16.88 -17.27 -2.63
#